data_AF-A0A197JZQ4-F1
#
_entry.id   AF-A0A197JZQ4-F1
#
_cell.length_a   1.000
_cell.length_b   1.000
_cell.length_c   1.000
_cell.angle_alpha   90.00
_cell.angle_beta   90.00
_cell.angle_gamma   90.00
#
_symmetry.space_group_name_H-M   'P 1'
#
loop_
_entity.id
_entity.type
_entity.pdbx_description
1 polymer ?
#
loop_
_entity_poly.entity_id
_entity_poly.type
_entity_poly.pdbx_seq_one_letter_code
_entity_poly.pdbx_strand_id
1 'polypeptide(L)' 'NKIYSFVPISGVNSKKRPRRRFDEIERLYVCNWADCEKSYGTLNHLNAHVTMQKHGPKRNPAEFKELRKAWRRQKKAEE' A
#
# COMPACT_ATOMS: atom_id res chain seq x y z
N ASN A 1 -29.28 3.05 -26.70
CA ASN A 1 -28.39 4.16 -26.28
C ASN A 1 -28.61 4.51 -24.82
N LYS A 2 -27.64 4.20 -23.95
CA LYS A 2 -27.69 4.59 -22.53
C LYS A 2 -27.08 5.99 -22.41
N ILE A 3 -27.91 6.99 -22.11
CA ILE A 3 -27.47 8.38 -21.93
C ILE A 3 -26.94 8.49 -20.49
N TYR A 4 -25.63 8.67 -20.33
CA TYR A 4 -25.04 8.95 -19.03
C TYR A 4 -25.08 10.47 -18.81
N SER A 5 -25.92 10.94 -17.87
CA SER A 5 -25.91 12.36 -17.50
C SER A 5 -24.74 12.64 -16.56
N PHE A 6 -23.88 13.57 -16.97
CA PHE A 6 -22.75 14.03 -16.17
C PHE A 6 -23.23 15.21 -15.31
N VAL A 7 -23.78 14.92 -14.13
CA VAL A 7 -24.14 15.97 -13.16
C VAL A 7 -22.89 16.27 -12.32
N PRO A 8 -22.33 17.50 -12.38
CA PRO A 8 -21.22 17.86 -11.52
C PRO A 8 -21.69 17.92 -10.07
N ILE A 9 -21.12 17.06 -9.21
CA ILE A 9 -21.37 17.06 -7.77
C ILE A 9 -20.74 18.33 -7.19
N SER A 10 -21.57 19.29 -6.77
CA SER A 10 -21.12 20.48 -6.07
C SER A 10 -20.41 20.10 -4.76
N GLY A 11 -19.21 20.65 -4.54
CA GLY A 11 -18.40 20.41 -3.33
C GLY A 11 -17.19 19.49 -3.51
N VAL A 12 -17.03 18.81 -4.65
CA VAL A 12 -15.84 17.99 -4.93
C VAL A 12 -14.76 18.88 -5.56
N ASN A 13 -13.97 19.58 -4.74
CA ASN A 13 -12.72 20.19 -5.20
C ASN A 13 -11.76 19.04 -5.57
N SER A 14 -11.79 18.65 -6.84
CA SER A 14 -11.17 17.44 -7.39
C SER A 14 -9.66 17.57 -7.57
N LYS A 15 -8.95 18.13 -6.58
CA LYS A 15 -7.50 17.96 -6.50
C LYS A 15 -7.19 16.51 -6.17
N LYS A 16 -7.06 15.70 -7.22
CA LYS A 16 -6.61 14.31 -7.11
C LYS A 16 -5.23 14.29 -6.45
N ARG A 17 -5.03 13.40 -5.49
CA ARG A 17 -3.72 13.20 -4.87
C ARG A 17 -2.71 12.82 -5.96
N PRO A 18 -1.54 13.47 -6.04
CA PRO A 18 -0.55 13.16 -7.06
C PRO A 18 -0.15 11.69 -6.95
N ARG A 19 -0.05 11.03 -8.11
CA ARG A 19 0.41 9.64 -8.18
C ARG A 19 1.91 9.61 -7.93
N ARG A 20 2.32 8.86 -6.91
CA ARG A 20 3.75 8.64 -6.61
C ARG A 20 4.42 7.85 -7.73
N ARG A 21 5.69 8.15 -8.01
CA ARG A 21 6.50 7.40 -8.99
C ARG A 21 6.88 6.02 -8.44
N PHE A 22 7.29 5.11 -9.33
CA PHE A 22 7.63 3.74 -8.94
C PHE A 22 8.78 3.67 -7.93
N ASP A 23 9.77 4.54 -8.11
CA ASP A 23 10.99 4.65 -7.30
C ASP A 23 10.71 5.27 -5.92
N GLU A 24 9.74 6.18 -5.84
CA GLU A 24 9.34 6.88 -4.61
C GLU A 24 8.61 5.98 -3.61
N ILE A 25 8.21 4.77 -4.02
CA ILE A 25 7.47 3.83 -3.16
C ILE A 25 8.44 2.83 -2.54
N GLU A 26 8.81 3.06 -1.28
CA GLU A 26 9.52 2.09 -0.46
C GLU A 26 8.66 0.83 -0.23
N ARG A 27 9.16 -0.35 -0.64
CA ARG A 27 8.45 -1.64 -0.56
C ARG A 27 8.90 -2.47 0.63
N LEU A 28 8.63 -1.96 1.82
CA LEU A 28 9.08 -2.57 3.08
C LEU A 28 8.31 -3.85 3.46
N TYR A 29 7.15 -4.10 2.85
CA TYR A 29 6.30 -5.24 3.18
C TYR A 29 6.57 -6.40 2.21
N VAL A 30 7.52 -7.25 2.58
CA VAL A 30 7.93 -8.41 1.78
C VAL A 30 7.06 -9.64 2.10
N CYS A 31 6.70 -10.42 1.08
CA CYS A 31 6.09 -11.72 1.30
C CYS A 31 7.14 -12.70 1.82
N ASN A 32 6.80 -13.46 2.87
CA ASN A 32 7.71 -14.44 3.48
C ASN A 32 7.51 -15.87 2.92
N TRP A 33 6.62 -16.04 1.93
CA TRP A 33 6.33 -17.35 1.39
C TRP A 33 7.50 -17.88 0.55
N ALA A 34 7.76 -19.18 0.65
CA ALA A 34 8.78 -19.84 -0.16
C ALA A 34 8.48 -19.60 -1.64
N ASP A 35 9.49 -19.22 -2.42
CA ASP A 35 9.37 -18.86 -3.84
C ASP A 35 8.60 -17.54 -4.13
N CYS A 36 8.33 -16.71 -3.12
CA CYS A 36 7.75 -15.38 -3.35
C CYS A 36 8.70 -14.23 -3.00
N GLU A 37 9.25 -13.60 -4.04
CA GLU A 37 10.13 -12.42 -3.92
C GLU A 37 9.35 -11.08 -3.95
N LYS A 38 8.01 -11.12 -3.90
CA LYS A 38 7.19 -9.91 -4.06
C LYS A 38 7.20 -9.06 -2.80
N SER A 39 7.41 -7.76 -3.00
CA SER A 39 7.36 -6.74 -1.96
C SER A 39 6.36 -5.64 -2.31
N TYR A 40 5.76 -5.04 -1.27
CA TYR A 40 4.69 -4.06 -1.41
C TYR A 40 4.94 -2.83 -0.53
N GLY A 41 4.43 -1.68 -0.96
CA GLY A 41 4.60 -0.42 -0.23
C GLY A 41 3.66 -0.26 0.98
N THR A 42 2.56 -1.02 1.03
CA THR A 42 1.67 -1.01 2.19
C THR A 42 1.24 -2.43 2.56
N LEU A 43 0.95 -2.63 3.85
CA LEU A 43 0.46 -3.90 4.39
C LEU A 43 -0.82 -4.37 3.69
N ASN A 44 -1.68 -3.44 3.26
CA ASN A 44 -2.94 -3.79 2.58
C ASN A 44 -2.69 -4.50 1.24
N HIS A 45 -1.70 -4.04 0.47
CA HIS A 45 -1.31 -4.69 -0.78
C HIS A 45 -0.65 -6.05 -0.54
N LEU A 46 0.18 -6.16 0.51
CA LEU A 46 0.74 -7.45 0.92
C LEU A 46 -0.36 -8.43 1.34
N ASN A 47 -1.35 -7.99 2.13
CA ASN A 47 -2.45 -8.86 2.57
C ASN A 47 -3.36 -9.29 1.42
N ALA A 48 -3.61 -8.41 0.45
CA ALA A 48 -4.30 -8.77 -0.79
C ALA A 48 -3.50 -9.84 -1.56
N HIS A 49 -2.20 -9.63 -1.72
CA HIS A 49 -1.30 -10.60 -2.35
C HIS A 49 -1.30 -11.96 -1.65
N VAL A 50 -1.17 -11.98 -0.32
CA VAL A 50 -1.17 -13.22 0.47
C VAL A 50 -2.49 -13.99 0.30
N THR A 51 -3.62 -13.27 0.29
CA THR A 51 -4.94 -13.86 0.11
C THR A 51 -5.13 -14.41 -1.32
N MET A 52 -4.71 -13.65 -2.34
CA MET A 52 -4.86 -14.05 -3.75
C MET A 52 -3.96 -15.23 -4.12
N GLN A 53 -2.70 -15.21 -3.68
CA GLN A 53 -1.72 -16.25 -4.00
C GLN A 53 -1.76 -17.43 -3.03
N LYS A 54 -2.65 -17.39 -2.03
CA LYS A 54 -2.75 -18.41 -0.97
C LYS A 54 -1.43 -18.63 -0.22
N HIS A 55 -0.68 -17.56 0.01
CA HIS A 55 0.60 -17.57 0.76
C HIS A 55 0.39 -17.66 2.28
N GLY A 56 -0.65 -18.35 2.73
CA GLY A 56 -1.03 -18.49 4.14
C GLY A 56 -2.00 -17.41 4.66
N PRO A 57 -2.06 -17.21 6.00
CA PRO A 57 -3.00 -16.29 6.63
C PRO A 57 -2.59 -14.82 6.42
N LYS A 58 -3.59 -13.92 6.46
CA LYS A 58 -3.37 -12.47 6.40
C LYS A 58 -2.44 -12.04 7.54
N ARG A 59 -1.55 -11.10 7.25
CA ARG A 59 -0.60 -10.61 8.26
C ARG A 59 -1.22 -9.52 9.12
N ASN A 60 -0.90 -9.57 10.41
CA ASN A 60 -1.44 -8.65 11.38
C ASN A 60 -0.61 -7.36 11.47
N PRO A 61 -1.25 -6.20 11.69
CA PRO A 61 -0.55 -4.94 11.89
C PRO A 61 0.43 -4.94 13.08
N ALA A 62 0.20 -5.81 14.07
CA ALA A 62 1.05 -5.97 15.25
C ALA A 62 2.47 -6.44 14.89
N GLU A 63 2.59 -7.37 13.94
CA GLU A 63 3.87 -7.91 13.44
C GLU A 63 4.77 -6.79 12.88
N PHE A 64 4.17 -5.76 12.31
CA PHE A 64 4.89 -4.63 11.70
C PHE A 64 4.99 -3.41 12.62
N LYS A 65 4.69 -3.55 13.91
CA LYS A 65 4.79 -2.43 14.87
C LYS A 65 6.23 -1.95 15.01
N GLU A 66 7.17 -2.88 15.20
CA GLU A 66 8.59 -2.56 15.34
C GLU A 66 9.19 -2.10 14.00
N LEU A 67 8.81 -2.72 12.88
CA LEU A 67 9.23 -2.26 11.54
C LEU A 67 8.80 -0.81 11.27
N ARG A 68 7.53 -0.46 11.58
CA ARG A 68 7.04 0.92 11.44
C ARG A 68 7.69 1.90 12.42
N LYS A 69 8.15 1.43 13.57
CA LYS A 69 8.86 2.26 14.56
C LYS A 69 10.29 2.52 14.10
N ALA A 70 10.99 1.49 13.64
CA ALA A 70 12.34 1.60 13.08
C ALA A 70 12.35 2.49 11.84
N TRP A 71 11.41 2.31 10.92
CA TRP A 71 11.31 3.14 9.70
C TRP A 71 11.06 4.61 10.01
N ARG A 72 10.13 4.92 10.93
CA ARG A 72 9.91 6.31 11.37
C ARG A 72 11.14 6.93 12.03
N ARG A 73 11.94 6.15 12.75
CA ARG A 73 13.21 6.61 13.35
C ARG A 73 14.26 6.87 12.28
N GLN A 74 14.42 5.97 11.31
CA GLN A 74 15.35 6.15 10.19
C GLN A 74 14.99 7.39 9.37
N LYS A 75 13.72 7.54 8.98
CA LYS A 75 13.26 8.72 8.23
C LYS A 75 13.45 10.04 8.99
N LYS A 76 13.36 10.03 10.32
CA LYS A 76 13.63 11.21 11.16
C LYS A 76 15.13 11.51 11.31
N ALA A 77 16.00 10.51 11.20
CA ALA A 77 17.45 10.70 11.30
C ALA A 77 18.10 11.09 9.96
N GLU A 78 17.42 10.78 8.86
CA GLU A 78 17.81 11.13 7.48
C GLU A 78 17.33 12.54 7.08
N GLU A 79 16.39 13.11 7.84
CA GLU A 79 15.95 14.53 7.78
C GLU A 79 16.85 15.40 8.67
#